data_AF-A0A7S2JAU4-F1
#
_entry.id   AF-A0A7S2JAU4-F1
#
_cell.length_a   1.000
_cell.length_b   1.000
_cell.length_c   1.000
_cell.angle_alpha   90.00
_cell.angle_beta   90.00
_cell.angle_gamma   90.00
#
_symmetry.space_group_name_H-M   'P 1'
#
loop_
_entity.id
_entity.type
_entity.pdbx_description
1 polymer ?
#
loop_
_entity_poly.entity_id
_entity_poly.type
_entity_poly.pdbx_seq_one_letter_code
_entity_poly.pdbx_strand_id
1 'polypeptide(L)'
;LQVVGVECSRRAIARFAAEQGLELVQGDGGAAEAGVTTWSVGPCTVCECDWFDAVPKALGGTFDLAYDAAALTAVDPALRGDYVGVLSKLLRPSAHVLLLAAEFDEGACDPAALALGPHSLGLEEVRTLFSGFDVEVVEEEVEEPPAEGGEYNKLRG
;
A
#
# COMPACT_ATOMS: atom_id res chain seq x y z
N LEU A 1 -13.46 -0.43 -14.47
CA LEU A 1 -12.17 0.07 -13.95
C LEU A 1 -11.14 -1.04 -14.09
N GLN A 2 -9.95 -0.74 -14.58
CA GLN A 2 -8.82 -1.67 -14.55
C GLN A 2 -8.06 -1.45 -13.24
N VAL A 3 -7.61 -2.52 -12.59
CA VAL A 3 -6.90 -2.47 -11.30
C VAL A 3 -5.61 -3.24 -11.41
N VAL A 4 -4.51 -2.63 -10.97
CA VAL A 4 -3.19 -3.26 -10.88
C VAL A 4 -2.68 -3.13 -9.46
N GLY A 5 -2.31 -4.25 -8.84
CA GLY A 5 -1.64 -4.31 -7.54
C GLY A 5 -0.22 -4.85 -7.66
N VAL A 6 0.61 -4.58 -6.67
CA VAL A 6 1.98 -5.11 -6.56
C VAL A 6 2.10 -5.88 -5.24
N GLU A 7 2.62 -7.10 -5.28
CA GLU A 7 2.79 -7.95 -4.10
C GLU A 7 3.96 -8.91 -4.34
N CYS A 8 5.00 -8.88 -3.51
CA CYS A 8 6.18 -9.72 -3.71
C CYS A 8 5.96 -11.19 -3.26
N SER A 9 4.95 -11.44 -2.41
CA SER A 9 4.65 -12.74 -1.84
C SER A 9 3.64 -13.51 -2.70
N ARG A 10 4.14 -14.49 -3.47
CA ARG A 10 3.29 -15.45 -4.18
C ARG A 10 2.23 -16.11 -3.30
N ARG A 11 2.55 -16.34 -2.04
CA ARG A 11 1.62 -16.90 -1.05
C ARG A 11 0.47 -15.94 -0.75
N ALA A 12 0.74 -14.64 -0.64
CA ALA A 12 -0.29 -13.62 -0.44
C ALA A 12 -1.19 -13.49 -1.68
N ILE A 13 -0.62 -13.52 -2.88
CA ILE A 13 -1.38 -13.51 -4.15
C ILE A 13 -2.33 -14.71 -4.21
N ALA A 14 -1.85 -15.91 -3.92
CA ALA A 14 -2.67 -17.12 -3.92
C ALA A 14 -3.77 -17.07 -2.85
N ARG A 15 -3.48 -16.51 -1.67
CA ARG A 15 -4.45 -16.31 -0.60
C ARG A 15 -5.54 -15.31 -1.00
N PHE A 16 -5.14 -14.17 -1.56
CA PHE A 16 -6.07 -13.17 -2.11
C PHE A 16 -7.02 -13.81 -3.14
N ALA A 17 -6.49 -14.58 -4.08
CA ALA A 17 -7.31 -15.27 -5.07
C ALA A 17 -8.34 -16.22 -4.42
N ALA A 18 -7.91 -17.01 -3.44
CA ALA A 18 -8.79 -17.93 -2.71
C ALA A 18 -9.88 -17.20 -1.90
N GLU A 19 -9.52 -16.14 -1.17
CA GLU A 19 -10.45 -15.35 -0.35
C GLU A 19 -11.49 -14.61 -1.18
N GLN A 20 -11.11 -14.15 -2.38
CA GLN A 20 -12.00 -13.45 -3.30
C GLN A 20 -12.72 -14.40 -4.28
N GLY A 21 -12.46 -15.71 -4.24
CA GLY A 21 -13.03 -16.69 -5.17
C GLY A 21 -12.62 -16.47 -6.63
N LEU A 22 -11.39 -15.98 -6.85
CA LEU A 22 -10.84 -15.64 -8.16
C LEU A 22 -9.95 -16.75 -8.71
N GLU A 23 -10.06 -17.00 -10.02
CA GLU A 23 -9.13 -17.85 -10.77
C GLU A 23 -8.09 -16.98 -11.49
N LEU A 24 -7.01 -16.62 -10.79
CA LEU A 24 -5.92 -15.86 -11.40
C LEU A 24 -5.11 -16.72 -12.38
N VAL A 25 -4.92 -16.20 -13.59
CA VAL A 25 -4.10 -16.82 -14.62
C VAL A 25 -2.74 -16.13 -14.65
N GLN A 26 -1.68 -16.93 -14.58
CA GLN A 26 -0.32 -16.43 -14.78
C GLN A 26 -0.15 -15.94 -16.21
N GLY A 27 0.29 -14.71 -16.39
CA GLY A 27 0.56 -14.14 -17.71
C GLY A 27 1.84 -14.68 -18.32
N ASP A 28 1.88 -14.72 -19.66
CA ASP A 28 2.94 -15.34 -20.47
C ASP A 28 4.29 -14.57 -20.44
N GLY A 29 4.44 -13.56 -19.60
CA GLY A 29 5.60 -12.66 -19.58
C GLY A 29 5.72 -11.77 -20.83
N GLY A 30 4.71 -11.75 -21.71
CA GLY A 30 4.79 -11.15 -23.05
C GLY A 30 4.91 -9.61 -23.12
N ALA A 31 4.79 -8.92 -21.98
CA ALA A 31 5.01 -7.47 -21.87
C ALA A 31 5.66 -7.03 -20.54
N ALA A 32 5.86 -7.97 -19.61
CA ALA A 32 6.52 -7.71 -18.34
C ALA A 32 8.03 -7.68 -18.57
N GLU A 33 8.67 -6.64 -18.08
CA GLU A 33 10.12 -6.54 -18.06
C GLU A 33 10.71 -7.76 -17.33
N ALA A 34 11.94 -8.18 -17.70
CA ALA A 34 12.58 -9.35 -17.12
C ALA A 34 12.61 -9.24 -15.58
N GLY A 35 11.77 -10.01 -14.89
CA GLY A 35 11.72 -10.03 -13.42
C GLY A 35 10.33 -9.91 -12.80
N VAL A 36 9.28 -9.51 -13.54
CA VAL A 36 7.92 -9.40 -13.00
C VAL A 36 7.03 -10.54 -13.49
N THR A 37 6.44 -11.30 -12.57
CA THR A 37 5.40 -12.28 -12.89
C THR A 37 4.03 -11.66 -12.71
N THR A 38 3.14 -11.73 -13.69
CA THR A 38 1.79 -11.15 -13.59
C THR A 38 0.75 -12.24 -13.39
N TRP A 39 -0.23 -11.98 -12.52
CA TRP A 39 -1.39 -12.83 -12.26
C TRP A 39 -2.65 -12.03 -12.56
N SER A 40 -3.54 -12.52 -13.43
CA SER A 40 -4.66 -11.71 -13.91
C SER A 40 -5.98 -12.47 -14.02
N VAL A 41 -7.08 -11.74 -13.81
CA VAL A 41 -8.46 -12.21 -14.06
C VAL A 41 -9.32 -11.00 -14.44
N GLY A 42 -9.91 -11.03 -15.64
CA GLY A 42 -10.70 -9.92 -16.15
C GLY A 42 -9.94 -8.58 -16.06
N PRO A 43 -10.45 -7.57 -15.33
CA PRO A 43 -9.80 -6.26 -15.21
C PRO A 43 -8.77 -6.16 -14.08
N CYS A 44 -8.52 -7.23 -13.32
CA CYS A 44 -7.59 -7.25 -12.19
C CYS A 44 -6.27 -7.91 -12.57
N THR A 45 -5.17 -7.23 -12.28
CA THR A 45 -3.80 -7.76 -12.41
C THR A 45 -3.05 -7.57 -11.10
N VAL A 46 -2.31 -8.59 -10.67
CA VAL A 46 -1.35 -8.52 -9.57
C VAL A 46 0.04 -8.79 -10.15
N CYS A 47 0.94 -7.85 -9.94
CA CYS A 47 2.35 -7.95 -10.32
C CYS A 47 3.14 -8.50 -9.13
N GLU A 48 3.69 -9.70 -9.30
CA GLU A 48 4.59 -10.35 -8.36
C GLU A 48 6.00 -9.80 -8.53
N CYS A 49 6.32 -8.75 -7.77
CA CYS A 49 7.63 -8.13 -7.69
C CYS A 49 7.77 -7.33 -6.39
N ASP A 50 8.99 -6.87 -6.09
CA ASP A 50 9.23 -5.87 -5.05
C ASP A 50 8.62 -4.52 -5.47
N TRP A 51 8.04 -3.78 -4.52
CA TRP A 51 7.52 -2.43 -4.77
C TRP A 51 8.62 -1.49 -5.27
N PHE A 52 9.83 -1.59 -4.72
CA PHE A 52 10.93 -0.70 -5.09
C PHE A 52 11.48 -0.97 -6.50
N ASP A 53 11.19 -2.15 -7.07
CA ASP A 53 11.50 -2.51 -8.45
C ASP A 53 10.38 -2.12 -9.43
N ALA A 54 9.24 -1.64 -8.93
CA ALA A 54 8.08 -1.32 -9.76
C ALA A 54 8.35 -0.10 -10.66
N VAL A 55 8.12 -0.28 -11.95
CA VAL A 55 8.23 0.78 -12.97
C VAL A 55 7.00 0.78 -13.87
N PRO A 56 6.62 1.94 -14.46
CA PRO A 56 5.40 2.04 -15.26
C PRO A 56 5.31 0.99 -16.35
N LYS A 57 6.42 0.75 -17.05
CA LYS A 57 6.47 -0.24 -18.14
C LYS A 57 6.17 -1.66 -17.64
N ALA A 58 6.68 -2.05 -16.48
CA ALA A 58 6.45 -3.37 -15.90
C ALA A 58 5.01 -3.56 -15.39
N LEU A 59 4.34 -2.47 -14.98
CA LEU A 59 2.95 -2.48 -14.53
C LEU A 59 1.93 -2.20 -15.65
N GLY A 60 2.37 -2.07 -16.90
CA GLY A 60 1.50 -1.83 -18.06
C GLY A 60 1.12 -0.35 -18.29
N GLY A 61 1.77 0.59 -17.62
CA GLY A 61 1.64 2.03 -17.85
C GLY A 61 1.64 2.85 -16.57
N THR A 62 1.05 4.04 -16.66
CA THR A 62 0.81 4.94 -15.52
C THR A 62 -0.68 5.02 -15.18
N PHE A 63 -0.96 5.32 -13.91
CA PHE A 63 -2.27 5.23 -13.31
C PHE A 63 -2.89 6.61 -13.03
N ASP A 64 -4.22 6.67 -13.11
CA ASP A 64 -5.01 7.85 -12.77
C ASP A 64 -5.35 7.92 -11.28
N LEU A 65 -5.31 6.79 -10.58
CA LEU A 65 -5.68 6.65 -9.18
C LEU A 65 -4.73 5.69 -8.48
N ALA A 66 -4.40 5.99 -7.22
CA ALA A 66 -3.77 5.05 -6.30
C ALA A 66 -4.57 4.96 -5.01
N TYR A 67 -4.65 3.76 -4.45
CA TYR A 67 -5.24 3.49 -3.14
C TYR A 67 -4.16 2.86 -2.27
N ASP A 68 -3.75 3.58 -1.22
CA ASP A 68 -2.75 3.15 -0.26
C ASP A 68 -3.42 2.96 1.10
N ALA A 69 -3.70 1.71 1.41
CA ALA A 69 -4.23 1.30 2.70
C ALA A 69 -3.24 0.34 3.34
N ALA A 70 -2.63 0.79 4.43
CA ALA A 70 -1.61 0.07 5.18
C ALA A 70 -0.34 -0.30 4.40
N ALA A 71 -0.12 0.22 3.18
CA ALA A 71 1.10 -0.07 2.42
C ALA A 71 2.24 0.86 2.86
N LEU A 72 2.07 2.18 2.77
CA LEU A 72 3.09 3.14 3.22
C LEU A 72 3.42 2.99 4.71
N THR A 73 2.44 2.70 5.56
CA THR A 73 2.67 2.50 7.00
C THR A 73 3.40 1.21 7.31
N ALA A 74 3.42 0.20 6.41
CA ALA A 74 4.20 -1.02 6.58
C ALA A 74 5.67 -0.87 6.13
N VAL A 75 6.01 0.26 5.49
CA VAL A 75 7.38 0.56 5.06
C VAL A 75 8.16 1.17 6.21
N ASP A 76 9.41 0.72 6.39
CA ASP A 76 10.37 1.33 7.32
C ASP A 76 10.39 2.86 7.09
N PRO A 77 10.26 3.69 8.14
CA PRO A 77 10.27 5.15 8.01
C PRO A 77 11.42 5.71 7.17
N ALA A 78 12.60 5.08 7.20
CA ALA A 78 13.76 5.49 6.42
C ALA A 78 13.59 5.30 4.90
N LEU A 79 12.69 4.41 4.46
CA LEU A 79 12.43 4.08 3.06
C LEU A 79 11.17 4.74 2.50
N ARG A 80 10.38 5.47 3.31
CA ARG A 80 9.13 6.10 2.87
C ARG A 80 9.33 7.11 1.74
N GLY A 81 10.46 7.83 1.74
CA GLY A 81 10.81 8.74 0.65
C GLY A 81 10.99 8.01 -0.69
N ASP A 82 11.66 6.86 -0.68
CA ASP A 82 11.84 6.02 -1.86
C ASP A 82 10.50 5.40 -2.30
N TYR A 83 9.67 4.98 -1.34
CA TYR A 83 8.33 4.44 -1.61
C TYR A 83 7.46 5.45 -2.37
N VAL A 84 7.36 6.70 -1.86
CA VAL A 84 6.59 7.76 -2.50
C VAL A 84 7.23 8.19 -3.82
N GLY A 85 8.56 8.08 -3.93
CA GLY A 85 9.27 8.27 -5.19
C GLY A 85 8.89 7.26 -6.27
N VAL A 86 8.68 5.98 -5.92
CA VAL A 86 8.12 4.98 -6.84
C VAL A 86 6.68 5.30 -7.18
N LEU A 87 5.83 5.53 -6.18
CA LEU A 87 4.42 5.87 -6.36
C LEU A 87 4.24 7.04 -7.34
N SER A 88 5.03 8.11 -7.16
CA SER A 88 5.01 9.30 -8.02
C SER A 88 5.35 8.99 -9.48
N LYS A 89 6.29 8.06 -9.75
CA LYS A 89 6.64 7.65 -11.13
C LYS A 89 5.54 6.82 -11.79
N LEU A 90 4.74 6.10 -11.00
CA LEU A 90 3.64 5.28 -11.48
C LEU A 90 2.38 6.10 -11.79
N LEU A 91 2.30 7.34 -11.30
CA LEU A 91 1.11 8.20 -11.43
C LEU A 91 1.22 9.18 -12.60
N ARG A 92 0.07 9.52 -13.18
CA ARG A 92 -0.03 10.64 -14.16
C ARG A 92 -0.03 12.00 -13.44
N PRO A 93 0.31 13.11 -14.12
CA PRO A 93 0.34 14.45 -13.51
C PRO A 93 -0.97 14.95 -12.87
N SER A 94 -2.11 14.32 -13.16
CA SER A 94 -3.43 14.66 -12.59
C SER A 94 -4.07 13.48 -11.86
N ALA A 95 -3.24 12.52 -11.44
CA ALA A 95 -3.69 11.38 -10.66
C ALA A 95 -4.02 11.78 -9.22
N HIS A 96 -4.87 10.99 -8.58
CA HIS A 96 -5.23 11.17 -7.17
C HIS A 96 -4.77 9.96 -6.36
N VAL A 97 -4.35 10.22 -5.12
CA VAL A 97 -4.00 9.18 -4.15
C VAL A 97 -4.98 9.25 -3.00
N LEU A 98 -5.63 8.14 -2.69
CA LEU A 98 -6.35 7.98 -1.43
C LEU A 98 -5.44 7.21 -0.48
N LEU A 99 -4.97 7.88 0.57
CA LEU A 99 -4.07 7.36 1.58
C LEU A 99 -4.82 7.21 2.91
N LEU A 100 -4.71 6.03 3.52
CA LEU A 100 -5.13 5.80 4.91
C LEU A 100 -3.86 5.83 5.78
N ALA A 101 -3.82 6.79 6.71
CA ALA A 101 -2.73 6.97 7.66
C ALA A 101 -3.28 6.91 9.09
N ALA A 102 -2.44 6.48 10.04
CA ALA A 102 -2.76 6.46 11.45
C ALA A 102 -1.58 7.04 12.25
N GLU A 103 -1.87 7.97 13.16
CA GLU A 103 -0.90 8.55 14.06
C GLU A 103 -1.14 8.02 15.48
N PHE A 104 -0.11 7.41 16.07
CA PHE A 104 -0.16 6.83 17.41
C PHE A 104 1.23 6.84 18.09
N ASP A 105 1.27 6.59 19.40
CA ASP A 105 2.50 6.47 20.18
C ASP A 105 3.13 5.09 20.00
N GLU A 106 4.12 4.99 19.10
CA GLU A 106 4.88 3.76 18.87
C GLU A 106 5.66 3.30 20.12
N GLY A 107 5.97 4.20 21.06
CA GLY A 107 6.66 3.86 22.30
C GLY A 107 5.83 2.99 23.25
N ALA A 108 4.51 2.97 23.05
CA ALA A 108 3.58 2.09 23.77
C ALA A 108 3.38 0.72 23.08
N CYS A 109 3.94 0.51 21.88
CA CYS A 109 3.78 -0.72 21.11
C CYS A 109 4.81 -1.80 21.50
N ASP A 110 4.46 -3.06 21.22
CA ASP A 110 5.41 -4.17 21.32
C ASP A 110 6.54 -4.00 20.27
N PRO A 111 7.83 -4.06 20.65
CA PRO A 111 8.93 -3.83 19.71
C PRO A 111 8.98 -4.82 18.54
N ALA A 112 8.54 -6.06 18.73
CA ALA A 112 8.49 -7.05 17.66
C ALA A 112 7.34 -6.79 16.68
N ALA A 113 6.21 -6.26 17.18
CA ALA A 113 5.14 -5.77 16.31
C ALA A 113 5.61 -4.53 15.53
N LEU A 114 6.26 -3.58 16.19
CA LEU A 114 6.75 -2.36 15.54
C LEU A 114 7.80 -2.66 14.46
N ALA A 115 8.65 -3.68 14.64
CA ALA A 115 9.62 -4.09 13.62
C ALA A 115 8.99 -4.62 12.31
N LEU A 116 7.70 -4.96 12.33
CA LEU A 116 6.94 -5.44 11.16
C LEU A 116 5.94 -4.40 10.64
N GLY A 117 5.76 -3.28 11.36
CA GLY A 117 4.71 -2.31 11.13
C GLY A 117 3.30 -2.77 11.59
N PRO A 118 2.28 -1.91 11.43
CA PRO A 118 2.37 -0.57 10.86
C PRO A 118 3.14 0.39 11.76
N HIS A 119 3.75 1.39 11.14
CA HIS A 119 4.41 2.52 11.77
C HIS A 119 3.47 3.73 11.78
N SER A 120 3.56 4.54 12.83
CA SER A 120 2.86 5.82 12.97
C SER A 120 3.22 6.74 11.80
N LEU A 121 2.22 7.44 11.26
CA LEU A 121 2.35 8.35 10.13
C LEU A 121 1.44 9.55 10.36
N GLY A 122 2.02 10.64 10.85
CA GLY A 122 1.31 11.90 11.11
C GLY A 122 1.15 12.78 9.87
N LEU A 123 0.21 13.73 9.94
CA LEU A 123 -0.15 14.58 8.81
C LEU A 123 1.03 15.45 8.28
N GLU A 124 1.92 15.91 9.16
CA GLU A 124 3.09 16.71 8.75
C GLU A 124 4.09 15.88 7.93
N GLU A 125 4.27 14.61 8.29
CA GLU A 125 5.11 13.69 7.54
C GLU A 125 4.48 13.38 6.17
N VAL A 126 3.17 13.14 6.12
CA VAL A 126 2.43 12.98 4.85
C VAL A 126 2.65 14.19 3.94
N ARG A 127 2.48 15.42 4.44
CA ARG A 127 2.72 16.64 3.65
C ARG A 127 4.17 16.76 3.16
N THR A 128 5.12 16.28 3.94
CA THR A 128 6.54 16.28 3.57
C THR A 128 6.83 15.27 2.46
N LEU A 129 6.39 14.01 2.65
CA LEU A 129 6.57 12.93 1.69
C LEU A 129 5.87 13.23 0.35
N PHE A 130 4.66 13.78 0.41
CA PHE A 130 3.83 14.11 -0.74
C PHE A 130 3.91 15.59 -1.15
N SER A 131 5.05 16.26 -0.94
CA SER A 131 5.22 17.68 -1.27
C SER A 131 4.99 18.06 -2.76
N GLY A 132 4.96 17.08 -3.65
CA GLY A 132 4.57 17.24 -5.06
C GLY A 132 3.05 17.16 -5.34
N PHE A 133 2.24 16.92 -4.31
CA PHE A 133 0.79 16.78 -4.39
C PHE A 133 0.10 17.90 -3.59
N ASP A 134 -1.17 18.15 -3.91
CA ASP A 134 -2.07 18.88 -3.02
C ASP A 134 -2.67 17.90 -2.01
N VAL A 135 -2.51 18.16 -0.72
CA VAL A 135 -2.86 17.22 0.37
C VAL A 135 -4.03 17.77 1.16
N GLU A 136 -5.16 17.07 1.06
CA GLU A 136 -6.40 17.36 1.78
C GLU A 136 -6.76 16.18 2.70
N VAL A 137 -7.18 16.48 3.93
CA VAL A 137 -7.78 15.49 4.84
C VAL A 137 -9.26 15.40 4.50
N VAL A 138 -9.66 14.26 3.93
CA VAL A 138 -11.05 14.01 3.54
C VAL A 138 -11.91 13.51 4.72
N GLU A 139 -11.28 12.79 5.64
CA GLU A 139 -11.91 12.19 6.83
C GLU A 139 -10.85 12.03 7.92
N GLU A 140 -11.25 12.24 9.17
CA GLU A 140 -10.40 12.08 10.34
C GLU A 140 -11.23 11.48 11.47
N GLU A 141 -10.80 10.31 11.97
CA GLU A 141 -11.37 9.70 13.17
C GLU A 141 -10.34 9.77 14.29
N VAL A 142 -10.75 10.28 15.45
CA VAL A 142 -9.94 10.29 16.66
C VAL A 142 -10.46 9.19 17.57
N GLU A 143 -9.69 8.11 17.74
CA GLU A 143 -9.98 7.14 18.80
C GLU A 143 -9.71 7.78 20.15
N GLU A 144 -10.77 8.06 20.91
CA GLU A 144 -10.62 8.44 22.31
C GLU A 144 -10.01 7.28 23.09
N PRO A 145 -9.00 7.54 23.96
CA PRO A 145 -8.47 6.49 24.81
C PRO A 145 -9.61 5.89 25.62
N PRO A 146 -9.64 4.56 25.83
CA PRO A 146 -10.69 3.94 26.62
C PRO A 146 -10.75 4.62 27.99
N ALA A 147 -11.96 4.98 28.43
CA ALA A 147 -12.19 5.48 29.78
C ALA A 147 -11.53 4.54 30.79
N GLU A 148 -10.89 5.09 31.84
CA GLU A 148 -10.09 4.33 32.81
C GLU A 148 -10.73 2.97 33.15
N GLY A 149 -10.08 1.88 32.68
CA GLY A 149 -10.55 0.50 32.87
C GLY A 149 -11.23 -0.17 31.67
N GLY A 150 -11.36 0.48 30.52
CA GLY A 150 -11.84 -0.14 29.28
C GLY A 150 -10.77 -0.98 28.57
N GLU A 151 -11.10 -2.24 28.22
CA GLU A 151 -10.26 -3.06 27.33
C GLU A 151 -10.25 -2.46 25.93
N TYR A 152 -9.06 -2.34 25.32
CA TYR A 152 -8.93 -2.10 23.89
C TYR A 152 -9.67 -3.20 23.12
N ASN A 153 -10.52 -2.81 22.16
CA ASN A 153 -11.14 -3.75 21.23
C ASN A 153 -10.02 -4.46 20.45
N LYS A 154 -9.64 -5.65 20.91
CA LYS A 154 -8.77 -6.53 20.13
C LYS A 154 -9.46 -6.75 18.79
N LEU A 155 -8.85 -6.26 17.73
CA LEU A 155 -9.23 -6.57 16.35
C LEU A 155 -9.46 -8.08 16.28
N ARG A 156 -10.71 -8.48 16.04
CA ARG A 156 -11.09 -9.88 15.91
C ARG A 156 -10.43 -10.38 14.63
N GLY A 157 -9.42 -11.24 14.80
CA GLY A 157 -8.80 -11.99 13.71
C GLY A 157 -9.71 -13.03 13.09
#